data_AF-K1TPV8-F1
#
_entry.id   AF-K1TPV8-F1
#
_cell.length_a   1.000
_cell.length_b   1.000
_cell.length_c   1.000
_cell.angle_alpha   90.00
_cell.angle_beta   90.00
_cell.angle_gamma   90.00
#
_symmetry.space_group_name_H-M   'P 1'
#
loop_
_entity.id
_entity.type
_entity.pdbx_description
1 polymer ?
#
loop_
_entity_poly.entity_id
_entity_poly.type
_entity_poly.pdbx_seq_one_letter_code
_entity_poly.pdbx_strand_id
1 'polypeptide(L)'
;MRKRILWIQTGGTFSCAGTKSGLAPQSSEEQAEKILALMPQVCEKYDIVPMTLMNIDSSDMTISDQKRIADTVNDNIRKYDGIVITHGTDTMAYTAAAYRS
;
A
#
# COMPACT_ATOMS: atom_id res chain seq x y z
N MET A 1 18.54 11.48 10.88
CA MET A 1 17.92 10.22 10.42
C MET A 1 16.75 10.55 9.52
N ARG A 2 16.53 9.79 8.45
CA ARG A 2 15.34 9.96 7.60
C ARG A 2 14.12 9.40 8.30
N LYS A 3 12.98 10.05 8.11
CA LYS A 3 11.69 9.56 8.62
C LYS A 3 11.33 8.27 7.90
N ARG A 4 10.91 7.25 8.66
CA ARG A 4 10.49 5.96 8.12
C ARG A 4 9.00 5.96 7.84
N ILE A 5 8.62 5.63 6.62
CA ILE A 5 7.24 5.58 6.17
C ILE A 5 6.92 4.15 5.78
N LEU A 6 5.93 3.54 6.43
CA LEU A 6 5.38 2.26 6.01
C LEU A 6 4.43 2.48 4.85
N TRP A 7 4.62 1.77 3.75
CA TRP A 7 3.71 1.78 2.62
C TRP A 7 3.00 0.43 2.53
N ILE A 8 1.72 0.42 2.93
CA ILE A 8 0.85 -0.75 2.91
C ILE A 8 0.13 -0.84 1.57
N GLN A 9 0.32 -1.96 0.88
CA GLN A 9 -0.33 -2.30 -0.37
C GLN A 9 -1.40 -3.36 -0.09
N THR A 10 -2.61 -3.13 -0.59
CA THR A 10 -3.78 -3.97 -0.33
C THR A 10 -4.41 -4.53 -1.62
N GLY A 11 -3.80 -4.27 -2.77
CA GLY A 11 -4.24 -4.81 -4.07
C GLY A 11 -4.84 -3.74 -5.00
N GLY A 12 -5.73 -4.17 -5.88
CA GLY A 12 -6.17 -3.44 -7.06
C GLY A 12 -5.18 -3.58 -8.23
N THR A 13 -5.56 -3.09 -9.42
CA THR A 13 -4.77 -3.19 -10.67
C THR A 13 -3.35 -2.59 -10.57
N PHE A 14 -3.08 -1.85 -9.48
CA PHE A 14 -1.73 -1.46 -9.06
C PHE A 14 -0.79 -2.64 -8.85
N SER A 15 -1.28 -3.87 -8.68
CA SER A 15 -0.55 -5.14 -8.50
C SER A 15 -0.32 -5.94 -9.80
N CYS A 16 -0.78 -5.43 -10.94
CA CYS A 16 -0.66 -6.10 -12.23
C CYS A 16 0.38 -5.41 -13.11
N ALA A 17 1.43 -6.13 -13.50
CA ALA A 17 2.23 -5.72 -14.65
C ALA A 17 1.59 -6.27 -15.93
N GLY A 18 1.33 -5.40 -16.89
CA GLY A 18 0.91 -5.83 -18.22
C GLY A 18 2.04 -6.63 -18.88
N THR A 19 1.83 -7.91 -19.12
CA THR A 19 2.73 -8.72 -19.97
C THR A 19 2.11 -8.89 -21.34
N LYS A 20 2.92 -9.18 -22.36
CA LYS A 20 2.47 -9.38 -23.76
C LYS A 20 1.43 -10.51 -23.93
N SER A 21 1.21 -11.35 -22.92
CA SER A 21 0.26 -12.48 -22.95
C SER A 21 -0.85 -12.42 -21.87
N GLY A 22 -0.99 -11.30 -21.14
CA GLY A 22 -2.02 -11.13 -20.09
C GLY A 22 -1.50 -10.47 -18.80
N LEU A 23 -2.32 -10.51 -17.74
CA LEU A 23 -1.96 -10.03 -16.40
C LEU A 23 -1.24 -11.18 -15.66
N ALA A 24 0.04 -11.02 -15.35
CA ALA A 24 0.78 -11.98 -14.54
C ALA A 24 1.02 -11.38 -13.14
N PRO A 25 0.87 -12.18 -12.05
CA PRO A 25 1.23 -11.71 -10.72
C PRO A 25 2.74 -11.45 -10.68
N GLN A 26 3.14 -10.18 -10.60
CA GLN A 26 4.50 -9.84 -10.18
C GLN A 26 4.59 -9.99 -8.66
N SER A 27 5.78 -10.34 -8.16
CA SER A 27 6.05 -10.20 -6.74
C SER A 27 5.82 -8.74 -6.35
N SER A 28 5.06 -8.53 -5.29
CA SER A 28 4.67 -7.19 -4.85
C SER A 28 5.89 -6.32 -4.47
N GLU A 29 7.02 -6.97 -4.15
CA GLU A 29 8.33 -6.37 -3.91
C GLU A 29 8.93 -5.74 -5.18
N GLU A 30 9.03 -6.46 -6.30
CA GLU A 30 9.57 -5.94 -7.57
C GLU A 30 8.80 -4.71 -8.06
N GLN A 31 7.49 -4.72 -7.85
CA GLN A 31 6.64 -3.63 -8.27
C GLN A 31 6.80 -2.41 -7.37
N ALA A 32 6.92 -2.61 -6.06
CA ALA A 32 7.24 -1.53 -5.14
C ALA A 32 8.59 -0.90 -5.51
N GLU A 33 9.61 -1.69 -5.83
CA GLU A 33 10.90 -1.18 -6.29
C GLU A 33 10.77 -0.32 -7.56
N LYS A 34 10.02 -0.77 -8.57
CA LYS A 34 9.77 0.01 -9.79
C LYS A 34 9.10 1.34 -9.50
N ILE A 35 8.09 1.36 -8.63
CA ILE A 35 7.36 2.59 -8.28
C ILE A 35 8.28 3.55 -7.49
N LEU A 36 9.07 3.03 -6.56
CA LEU A 36 10.04 3.82 -5.80
C LEU A 36 11.13 4.39 -6.70
N ALA A 37 11.54 3.67 -7.75
CA ALA A 37 12.48 4.15 -8.76
C ALA A 37 11.91 5.30 -9.61
N LEU A 38 10.59 5.40 -9.78
CA LEU A 38 9.93 6.53 -10.44
C LEU A 38 9.83 7.79 -9.55
N MET A 39 10.09 7.66 -8.25
CA MET A 39 9.96 8.74 -7.27
C MET A 39 11.26 8.95 -6.46
N PRO A 40 12.42 9.15 -7.12
CA PRO A 40 13.71 9.23 -6.45
C PRO A 40 13.75 10.35 -5.39
N GLN A 41 13.11 11.49 -5.63
CA GLN A 41 13.04 12.59 -4.66
C GLN A 41 12.33 12.23 -3.33
N VAL A 42 11.38 11.28 -3.36
CA VAL A 42 10.74 10.78 -2.13
C VAL A 42 11.69 9.85 -1.41
N CYS A 43 12.32 8.95 -2.17
CA CYS A 43 13.34 8.02 -1.72
C CYS A 43 14.67 8.69 -1.34
N GLU A 44 14.83 10.00 -1.51
CA GLU A 44 15.94 10.81 -0.96
C GLU A 44 15.59 11.39 0.41
N LYS A 45 14.30 11.66 0.66
CA LYS A 45 13.82 12.36 1.86
C LYS A 45 13.25 11.42 2.93
N TYR A 46 12.69 10.28 2.54
CA TYR A 46 11.97 9.37 3.43
C TYR A 46 12.41 7.93 3.21
N ASP A 47 12.66 7.18 4.29
CA ASP A 47 12.88 5.73 4.20
C ASP A 47 11.54 5.03 3.99
N ILE A 48 11.22 4.66 2.75
CA ILE A 48 9.95 4.02 2.41
C ILE A 48 10.09 2.51 2.53
N VAL A 49 9.25 1.90 3.36
CA VAL A 49 9.23 0.46 3.60
C VAL A 49 7.95 -0.11 3.00
N PRO A 50 8.00 -0.81 1.86
CA PRO A 50 6.83 -1.45 1.29
C PRO A 50 6.42 -2.69 2.09
N MET A 51 5.10 -2.90 2.22
CA MET A 51 4.48 -4.06 2.84
C MET A 51 3.23 -4.42 2.04
N THR A 52 3.14 -5.65 1.57
CA THR A 52 1.91 -6.17 0.99
C THR A 52 1.08 -6.86 2.05
N LEU A 53 -0.09 -6.31 2.35
CA LEU A 53 -1.03 -6.87 3.34
C LEU A 53 -1.95 -7.90 2.70
N MET A 54 -2.44 -7.61 1.49
CA MET A 54 -3.33 -8.44 0.71
C MET A 54 -3.24 -8.06 -0.77
N ASN A 55 -3.74 -8.94 -1.65
CA ASN A 55 -3.82 -8.69 -3.07
C ASN A 55 -5.22 -9.06 -3.58
N ILE A 56 -6.20 -8.19 -3.34
CA ILE A 56 -7.58 -8.36 -3.76
C ILE A 56 -8.00 -7.21 -4.69
N ASP A 57 -8.97 -7.45 -5.57
CA ASP A 57 -9.62 -6.35 -6.28
C ASP A 57 -10.35 -5.47 -5.28
N SER A 58 -10.34 -4.15 -5.48
CA SER A 58 -11.02 -3.22 -4.56
C SER A 58 -12.53 -3.49 -4.48
N SER A 59 -13.11 -4.02 -5.55
CA SER A 59 -14.54 -4.39 -5.64
C SER A 59 -14.89 -5.57 -4.72
N ASP A 60 -13.90 -6.40 -4.39
CA ASP A 60 -14.07 -7.60 -3.56
C ASP A 60 -13.71 -7.35 -2.08
N MET A 61 -13.37 -6.11 -1.72
CA MET A 61 -12.94 -5.79 -0.35
C MET A 61 -14.09 -5.88 0.65
N THR A 62 -13.94 -6.78 1.63
CA THR A 62 -14.93 -6.97 2.69
C THR A 62 -14.65 -6.09 3.91
N ILE A 63 -15.63 -5.99 4.83
CA ILE A 63 -15.43 -5.33 6.15
C ILE A 63 -14.31 -6.01 6.95
N SER A 64 -14.14 -7.33 6.81
CA SER A 64 -13.06 -8.07 7.46
C SER A 64 -11.68 -7.65 6.93
N ASP A 65 -11.58 -7.35 5.63
CA ASP A 65 -10.35 -6.86 5.02
C ASP A 65 -10.02 -5.43 5.49
N GLN A 66 -11.04 -4.57 5.59
CA GLN A 66 -10.89 -3.23 6.18
C GLN A 66 -10.41 -3.29 7.64
N LYS A 67 -10.95 -4.22 8.42
CA LYS A 67 -10.48 -4.47 9.78
C LYS A 67 -9.03 -4.91 9.80
N ARG A 68 -8.62 -5.80 8.90
CA ARG A 68 -7.22 -6.24 8.78
C ARG A 68 -6.27 -5.08 8.46
N ILE A 69 -6.71 -4.11 7.66
CA ILE A 69 -5.95 -2.87 7.41
C ILE A 69 -5.82 -2.06 8.70
N ALA A 70 -6.92 -1.82 9.42
CA ALA A 70 -6.91 -1.07 10.66
C ALA A 70 -6.00 -1.72 11.72
N ASP A 71 -6.10 -3.04 11.90
CA ASP A 71 -5.26 -3.80 12.81
C ASP A 71 -3.77 -3.67 12.42
N THR A 72 -3.46 -3.79 11.13
CA THR A 72 -2.08 -3.64 10.61
C THR A 72 -1.54 -2.23 10.85
N VAL A 73 -2.36 -1.18 10.69
CA VAL A 73 -1.94 0.19 10.99
C VAL A 73 -1.67 0.33 12.47
N ASN A 74 -2.57 -0.14 13.33
CA ASN A 74 -2.42 -0.05 14.78
C ASN A 74 -1.15 -0.75 15.30
N ASP A 75 -0.81 -1.90 14.72
CA ASP A 75 0.41 -2.66 15.06
C ASP A 75 1.72 -1.97 14.62
N ASN A 76 1.62 -0.99 13.72
CA ASN A 76 2.76 -0.32 13.10
C ASN A 76 2.83 1.19 13.36
N ILE A 77 1.76 1.81 13.88
CA ILE A 77 1.67 3.27 14.08
C ILE A 77 2.76 3.82 15.02
N ARG A 78 3.32 2.98 15.90
CA ARG A 78 4.42 3.34 16.81
C ARG A 78 5.81 3.00 16.27
N LYS A 79 5.89 2.23 15.17
CA LYS A 79 7.16 1.75 14.58
C LYS A 79 7.65 2.63 13.43
N TYR A 80 6.77 3.46 12.87
CA TYR A 80 7.04 4.31 11.72
C TYR A 80 6.59 5.75 11.99
N ASP A 81 7.23 6.71 11.33
CA ASP A 81 6.89 8.13 11.41
C ASP A 81 5.66 8.50 10.57
N GLY A 82 5.20 7.58 9.73
CA GLY A 82 3.99 7.71 8.92
C GLY A 82 3.63 6.40 8.24
N ILE A 83 2.35 6.27 7.86
CA ILE A 83 1.82 5.12 7.14
C ILE A 83 1.05 5.62 5.92
N VAL A 84 1.35 5.06 4.76
CA VAL A 84 0.67 5.28 3.49
C VAL A 84 -0.01 3.98 3.10
N ILE A 85 -1.29 4.03 2.72
CA ILE A 85 -2.04 2.85 2.27
C ILE A 85 -2.45 3.10 0.83
N THR A 86 -2.12 2.19 -0.09
CA THR A 86 -2.55 2.25 -1.49
C THR A 86 -3.53 1.13 -1.77
N HIS A 87 -4.74 1.52 -2.17
CA HIS A 87 -5.81 0.66 -2.67
C HIS A 87 -6.04 0.89 -4.18
N GLY A 88 -6.68 -0.08 -4.83
CA GLY A 88 -7.40 0.17 -6.09
C GLY A 88 -8.34 1.37 -5.96
N THR A 89 -8.56 2.08 -7.06
CA THR A 89 -9.07 3.46 -7.20
C THR A 89 -10.37 3.85 -6.49
N ASP A 90 -11.06 2.95 -5.77
CA ASP A 90 -12.44 3.17 -5.30
C ASP A 90 -12.62 3.56 -3.82
N THR A 91 -11.59 3.59 -2.97
CA THR A 91 -11.83 3.77 -1.52
C THR A 91 -10.88 4.70 -0.77
N MET A 92 -10.34 5.73 -1.43
CA MET A 92 -9.52 6.76 -0.75
C MET A 92 -10.33 7.62 0.25
N ALA A 93 -11.64 7.77 0.05
CA ALA A 93 -12.47 8.66 0.87
C ALA A 93 -12.89 8.05 2.23
N TYR A 94 -12.96 6.72 2.35
CA TYR A 94 -13.50 6.07 3.56
C TYR A 94 -12.44 5.84 4.65
N THR A 95 -11.19 5.53 4.27
CA THR A 95 -10.11 5.23 5.23
C THR A 95 -9.65 6.46 6.00
N ALA A 96 -9.74 7.66 5.40
CA ALA A 96 -9.41 8.92 6.08
C ALA A 96 -10.45 9.33 7.14
N ALA A 97 -11.71 8.91 6.98
CA ALA A 97 -12.79 9.25 7.91
C ALA A 97 -12.73 8.45 9.23
N ALA A 98 -12.11 7.25 9.22
CA ALA A 98 -12.02 6.38 10.39
C ALA A 98 -10.98 6.82 11.45
N TYR A 99 -10.12 7.79 11.15
CA TYR A 99 -9.10 8.30 12.08
C TYR A 99 -9.49 9.62 12.77
N ARG A 100 -10.78 10.00 12.71
CA ARG A 100 -11.30 11.24 13.29
C ARG A 100 -12.43 10.97 14.30
N SER A 101 -12.09 10.28 15.39
CA SER A 101 -12.89 10.25 16.63
C SER A 101 -12.00 9.92 17.81
#